data_AF-A0A7K2PZI9-F1
#
_entry.id   AF-A0A7K2PZI9-F1
#
_cell.length_a   1.000
_cell.length_b   1.000
_cell.length_c   1.000
_cell.angle_alpha   90.00
_cell.angle_beta   90.00
_cell.angle_gamma   90.00
#
_symmetry.space_group_name_H-M   'P 1'
#
loop_
_entity.id
_entity.type
_entity.pdbx_description
1 polymer ?
#
loop_
_entity_poly.entity_id
_entity_poly.type
_entity_poly.pdbx_seq_one_letter_code
_entity_poly.pdbx_strand_id
1 'polypeptide(L)'
;MTDIDTQFLRSLFDEEGSLHTAGRTALYRLHGLEGLLYVGISTCPLTRIRTHLQQQSWGPRVIGIQIDYPHDAHAAEREAVHTERPLYNVVFNGQAPPPPPDRAARLRAELAAQQRRLEQLQAAVPQSTAHLRLILRGITAAQTKIAKLTRDAEEADAAQGPSGRRPGRAEP
;
A
#
# COMPACT_ATOMS: atom_id res chain seq x y z
N MET A 1 -8.51 -0.86 14.27
CA MET A 1 -9.70 0.04 14.35
C MET A 1 -9.96 0.59 12.95
N THR A 2 -10.45 -0.25 12.03
CA THR A 2 -10.55 0.06 10.58
C THR A 2 -11.77 -0.65 9.99
N ASP A 3 -12.94 -0.39 10.55
CA ASP A 3 -14.20 -0.97 10.07
C ASP A 3 -15.31 0.09 9.88
N ILE A 4 -15.21 1.20 10.62
CA ILE A 4 -16.19 2.29 10.58
C ILE A 4 -16.14 3.06 9.25
N ASP A 5 -14.96 3.28 8.67
CA ASP A 5 -14.80 4.04 7.42
C ASP A 5 -15.39 3.29 6.22
N THR A 6 -15.25 1.97 6.18
CA THR A 6 -15.82 1.12 5.13
C THR A 6 -17.33 0.94 5.27
N GLN A 7 -17.84 0.91 6.50
CA GLN A 7 -19.27 0.77 6.75
C GLN A 7 -20.04 2.08 6.54
N PHE A 8 -19.45 3.24 6.89
CA PHE A 8 -20.03 4.55 6.58
C PHE A 8 -20.10 4.79 5.08
N LEU A 9 -19.02 4.47 4.37
CA LEU A 9 -18.98 4.52 2.91
C LEU A 9 -20.03 3.57 2.31
N ARG A 10 -20.08 2.29 2.73
CA ARG A 10 -21.11 1.34 2.24
C ARG A 10 -22.53 1.79 2.53
N SER A 11 -22.81 2.32 3.73
CA SER A 11 -24.14 2.83 4.09
C SER A 11 -24.56 4.03 3.24
N LEU A 12 -23.62 4.85 2.75
CA LEU A 12 -23.90 5.91 1.79
C LEU A 12 -24.11 5.39 0.36
N PHE A 13 -23.59 4.19 0.06
CA PHE A 13 -23.55 3.59 -1.28
C PHE A 13 -24.62 2.51 -1.54
N ASP A 14 -25.28 1.98 -0.51
CA ASP A 14 -26.21 0.85 -0.64
C ASP A 14 -27.69 1.25 -0.89
N GLU A 15 -28.12 2.49 -0.62
CA GLU A 15 -29.53 2.90 -0.87
C GLU A 15 -29.78 3.72 -2.15
N GLU A 16 -28.76 4.25 -2.83
CA GLU A 16 -28.96 5.01 -4.08
C GLU A 16 -28.00 4.58 -5.19
N GLY A 17 -28.03 3.28 -5.51
CA GLY A 17 -27.43 2.72 -6.74
C GLY A 17 -28.08 3.24 -8.05
N SER A 18 -28.89 4.30 -8.01
CA SER A 18 -29.57 4.86 -9.17
C SER A 18 -29.71 6.38 -9.14
N LEU A 19 -28.66 7.12 -8.79
CA LEU A 19 -28.54 8.53 -9.21
C LEU A 19 -28.04 8.65 -10.68
N HIS A 20 -28.44 7.70 -11.53
CA HIS A 20 -28.37 7.82 -12.97
C HIS A 20 -29.53 8.69 -13.46
N THR A 21 -29.45 9.99 -13.22
CA THR A 21 -30.29 10.95 -13.93
C THR A 21 -29.81 10.97 -15.40
N ALA A 22 -30.37 10.08 -16.23
CA ALA A 22 -30.42 10.16 -17.69
C ALA A 22 -29.15 10.69 -18.41
N GLY A 23 -27.94 10.26 -18.00
CA GLY A 23 -26.68 10.70 -18.63
C GLY A 23 -26.25 12.14 -18.32
N ARG A 24 -26.85 12.81 -17.33
CA ARG A 24 -26.42 14.15 -16.90
C ARG A 24 -25.11 14.07 -16.11
N THR A 25 -24.25 15.04 -16.36
CA THR A 25 -23.01 15.23 -15.60
C THR A 25 -23.34 15.80 -14.22
N ALA A 26 -22.92 15.11 -13.17
CA ALA A 26 -23.07 15.56 -11.80
C ALA A 26 -21.88 16.46 -11.41
N LEU A 27 -22.13 17.41 -10.51
CA LEU A 27 -21.12 18.17 -9.77
C LEU A 27 -21.00 17.55 -8.38
N TYR A 28 -19.81 17.10 -7.99
CA TYR A 28 -19.56 16.58 -6.66
C TYR A 28 -18.58 17.47 -5.89
N ARG A 29 -18.86 17.65 -4.61
CA ARG A 29 -18.04 18.38 -3.64
C ARG A 29 -17.58 17.44 -2.55
N LEU A 30 -16.30 17.54 -2.19
CA LEU A 30 -15.67 16.77 -1.13
C LEU A 30 -15.26 17.72 -0.01
N HIS A 31 -15.80 17.48 1.18
CA HIS A 31 -15.61 18.31 2.35
C HIS A 31 -14.73 17.61 3.38
N GLY A 32 -13.85 18.38 4.02
CA GLY A 32 -13.04 17.99 5.16
C GLY A 32 -13.37 18.87 6.37
N LEU A 33 -12.62 18.71 7.46
CA LEU A 33 -12.74 19.58 8.64
C LEU A 33 -12.30 21.01 8.33
N GLU A 34 -11.43 21.17 7.34
CA GLU A 34 -10.90 22.46 6.89
C GLU A 34 -11.83 23.19 5.90
N GLY A 35 -12.98 22.61 5.57
CA GLY A 35 -13.94 23.13 4.60
C GLY A 35 -13.92 22.36 3.28
N LEU A 36 -14.13 23.06 2.16
CA LEU A 36 -14.20 22.43 0.84
C LEU A 36 -12.81 22.02 0.36
N LEU A 37 -12.60 20.72 0.19
CA LEU A 37 -11.32 20.16 -0.23
C LEU A 37 -11.22 20.07 -1.75
N TYR A 38 -12.28 19.60 -2.40
CA TYR A 38 -12.26 19.36 -3.84
C TYR A 38 -13.65 19.47 -4.46
N VAL A 39 -13.70 19.94 -5.70
CA VAL A 39 -14.88 19.97 -6.56
C VAL A 39 -14.55 19.30 -7.89
N GLY A 40 -15.44 18.46 -8.39
CA GLY A 40 -15.28 17.92 -9.73
C GLY A 40 -16.60 17.55 -10.36
N ILE A 41 -16.57 17.26 -11.66
CA ILE A 41 -17.72 16.77 -12.40
C ILE A 41 -17.52 15.37 -12.95
N SER A 42 -18.61 14.62 -13.10
CA SER A 42 -18.57 13.27 -13.70
C SER A 42 -19.97 12.80 -14.11
N THR A 43 -20.05 12.03 -15.20
CA THR A 43 -21.26 11.26 -15.56
C THR A 43 -21.45 10.01 -14.69
N CYS A 44 -20.38 9.57 -14.02
CA CYS A 44 -20.37 8.47 -13.04
C CYS A 44 -19.72 8.97 -11.73
N PRO A 45 -20.42 9.81 -10.93
CA PRO A 45 -19.82 10.50 -9.79
C PRO A 45 -19.29 9.54 -8.72
N LEU A 46 -20.05 8.51 -8.35
CA LEU A 46 -19.63 7.58 -7.29
C LEU A 46 -18.33 6.83 -7.63
N THR A 47 -18.25 6.27 -8.85
CA THR A 47 -17.04 5.58 -9.33
C THR A 47 -15.84 6.54 -9.40
N ARG A 48 -16.08 7.77 -9.89
CA ARG A 48 -15.03 8.78 -9.99
C ARG A 48 -14.54 9.21 -8.62
N ILE A 49 -15.43 9.49 -7.66
CA ILE A 49 -15.11 9.88 -6.28
C ILE A 49 -14.29 8.78 -5.62
N ARG A 50 -14.76 7.53 -5.67
CA ARG A 50 -14.04 6.38 -5.09
C ARG A 50 -12.62 6.28 -5.64
N THR A 51 -12.47 6.35 -6.96
CA THR A 51 -11.16 6.26 -7.62
C THR A 51 -10.28 7.45 -7.22
N HIS A 52 -10.85 8.65 -7.15
CA HIS A 52 -10.13 9.87 -6.81
C HIS A 52 -9.61 9.85 -5.37
N LEU A 53 -10.45 9.46 -4.40
CA LEU A 53 -10.06 9.36 -2.99
C LEU A 53 -8.94 8.32 -2.77
N GLN A 54 -8.89 7.26 -3.56
CA GLN A 54 -7.82 6.26 -3.49
C GLN A 54 -6.48 6.77 -4.07
N GLN A 55 -6.54 7.66 -5.05
CA GLN A 55 -5.35 8.17 -5.74
C GLN A 55 -4.73 9.38 -5.05
N GLN A 56 -5.53 10.15 -4.31
CA GLN A 56 -5.10 11.40 -3.70
C GLN A 56 -4.67 11.18 -2.25
N SER A 57 -3.49 11.71 -1.89
CA SER A 57 -2.94 11.61 -0.52
C SER A 57 -3.81 12.29 0.55
N TRP A 58 -4.66 13.24 0.14
CA TRP A 58 -5.62 13.92 1.00
C TRP A 58 -6.98 13.22 1.09
N GLY A 59 -7.21 12.12 0.37
CA GLY A 59 -8.47 11.37 0.38
C GLY A 59 -8.99 11.02 1.78
N PRO A 60 -8.14 10.56 2.73
CA PRO A 60 -8.56 10.28 4.11
C PRO A 60 -9.06 11.50 4.91
N ARG A 61 -8.90 12.74 4.40
CA ARG A 61 -9.40 13.96 5.05
C ARG A 61 -10.85 14.27 4.71
N VAL A 62 -11.45 13.54 3.77
CA VAL A 62 -12.83 13.75 3.34
C VAL A 62 -13.79 13.15 4.38
N ILE A 63 -14.66 13.99 4.92
CA ILE A 63 -15.68 13.65 5.91
C ILE A 63 -17.11 13.76 5.36
N GLY A 64 -17.28 14.42 4.21
CA GLY A 64 -18.59 14.66 3.61
C GLY A 64 -18.52 14.77 2.09
N ILE A 65 -19.59 14.32 1.43
CA ILE A 65 -19.73 14.34 -0.02
C ILE A 65 -21.09 14.95 -0.34
N GLN A 66 -21.12 15.95 -1.21
CA GLN A 66 -22.34 16.51 -1.79
C GLN A 66 -22.34 16.28 -3.29
N ILE A 67 -23.47 15.89 -3.86
CA ILE A 67 -23.63 15.64 -5.29
C ILE A 67 -24.85 16.41 -5.79
N ASP A 68 -24.64 17.32 -6.73
CA ASP A 68 -25.68 18.11 -7.38
C ASP A 68 -25.75 17.79 -8.87
N TYR A 69 -26.91 18.05 -9.48
CA TYR A 69 -27.16 17.83 -10.91
C TYR A 69 -27.54 19.14 -11.61
N PRO A 70 -26.59 20.09 -11.73
CA PRO A 70 -26.84 21.36 -12.42
C PRO A 70 -27.13 21.13 -13.92
N HIS A 71 -27.82 22.09 -14.54
CA HIS A 71 -28.09 22.04 -15.98
C HIS A 71 -26.79 22.12 -16.80
N ASP A 72 -25.84 22.96 -16.38
CA ASP A 72 -24.49 23.05 -16.94
C ASP A 72 -23.45 22.77 -15.84
N ALA A 73 -22.98 21.52 -15.78
CA ALA A 73 -22.00 21.09 -14.79
C ALA A 73 -20.64 21.76 -14.96
N HIS A 74 -20.23 22.10 -16.18
CA HIS A 74 -18.95 22.76 -16.43
C HIS A 74 -18.96 24.22 -15.96
N ALA A 75 -20.07 24.93 -16.17
CA ALA A 75 -20.25 26.27 -15.60
C ALA A 75 -20.26 26.22 -14.07
N ALA A 76 -21.03 25.30 -13.49
CA ALA A 76 -21.15 25.16 -12.04
C ALA A 76 -19.82 24.76 -11.37
N GLU A 77 -19.00 23.90 -12.01
CA GLU A 77 -17.66 23.57 -11.53
C GLU A 77 -16.75 24.80 -11.50
N ARG A 78 -16.71 25.58 -12.58
CA ARG A 78 -15.89 26.79 -12.65
C ARG A 78 -16.32 27.83 -11.61
N GLU A 79 -17.61 28.01 -11.44
CA GLU A 79 -18.17 28.90 -10.43
C GLU A 79 -17.76 28.44 -9.03
N ALA A 80 -18.00 27.18 -8.68
CA ALA A 80 -17.64 26.61 -7.38
C ALA A 80 -16.13 26.70 -7.11
N VAL A 81 -15.28 26.41 -8.10
CA VAL A 81 -13.83 26.54 -7.95
C VAL A 81 -13.43 28.01 -7.72
N HIS A 82 -14.10 28.96 -8.36
CA HIS A 82 -13.80 30.38 -8.24
C HIS A 82 -14.29 30.99 -6.91
N THR A 83 -15.52 30.69 -6.51
CA THR A 83 -16.19 31.28 -5.34
C THR A 83 -15.83 30.58 -4.04
N GLU A 84 -15.77 29.24 -4.06
CA GLU A 84 -15.59 28.42 -2.86
C GLU A 84 -14.10 28.07 -2.63
N ARG A 85 -13.22 28.28 -3.62
CA ARG A 85 -11.76 28.07 -3.58
C ARG A 85 -11.33 26.75 -2.91
N PRO A 86 -11.67 25.59 -3.49
CA PRO A 86 -11.36 24.29 -2.90
C PRO A 86 -9.85 24.12 -2.71
N LEU A 87 -9.45 23.55 -1.57
CA LEU A 87 -8.04 23.45 -1.17
C LEU A 87 -7.17 22.71 -2.21
N TYR A 88 -7.72 21.71 -2.90
CA TYR A 88 -6.99 20.83 -3.81
C TYR A 88 -7.39 20.98 -5.30
N ASN A 89 -8.22 21.96 -5.66
CA ASN A 89 -8.50 22.29 -7.06
C ASN A 89 -7.40 23.20 -7.65
N VAL A 90 -6.23 22.62 -7.93
CA VAL A 90 -5.02 23.37 -8.34
C VAL A 90 -5.05 23.82 -9.82
N VAL A 91 -6.09 23.49 -10.60
CA VAL A 91 -6.14 23.82 -12.05
C VAL A 91 -6.67 25.23 -12.35
N PHE A 92 -7.26 25.97 -11.39
CA PHE A 92 -7.81 27.32 -11.64
C PHE A 92 -7.40 28.41 -10.63
N ASN A 93 -6.37 28.18 -9.80
CA ASN A 93 -5.93 29.12 -8.77
C ASN A 93 -4.72 30.00 -9.16
N GLY A 94 -4.70 30.53 -10.39
CA GLY A 94 -3.95 31.75 -10.76
C GLY A 94 -2.42 31.76 -10.61
N GLN A 95 -1.78 30.71 -10.09
CA GLN A 95 -0.34 30.54 -10.18
C GLN A 95 -0.03 29.74 -11.43
N ALA A 96 0.69 30.37 -12.36
CA ALA A 96 1.25 29.64 -13.49
C ALA A 96 2.02 28.43 -12.92
N PRO A 97 1.64 27.19 -13.26
CA PRO A 97 2.38 26.04 -12.80
C PRO A 97 3.82 26.19 -13.32
N PRO A 98 4.84 25.90 -12.49
CA PRO A 98 6.22 25.89 -12.98
C PRO A 98 6.25 25.01 -14.24
N PRO A 99 7.01 25.42 -15.27
CA PRO A 99 7.01 24.73 -16.56
C PRO A 99 7.17 23.24 -16.32
N PRO A 100 6.36 22.41 -17.01
CA PRO A 100 6.34 20.97 -16.76
C PRO A 100 7.78 20.48 -16.76
N PRO A 101 8.24 19.78 -15.69
CA PRO A 101 9.61 19.34 -15.62
C PRO A 101 9.93 18.59 -16.90
N ASP A 102 11.09 18.90 -17.50
CA ASP A 102 11.60 18.17 -18.67
C ASP A 102 11.53 16.66 -18.39
N ARG A 103 11.42 15.82 -19.42
CA ARG A 103 11.29 14.36 -19.26
C ARG A 103 12.33 13.80 -18.28
N ALA A 104 13.57 14.28 -18.31
CA ALA A 104 14.62 13.94 -17.36
C ALA A 104 14.31 14.42 -15.94
N ALA A 105 13.81 15.65 -15.76
CA ALA A 105 13.36 16.12 -14.45
C ALA A 105 12.18 15.29 -13.88
N ARG A 106 11.24 14.83 -14.72
CA ARG A 106 10.18 13.89 -14.32
C ARG A 106 10.74 12.56 -13.86
N LEU A 107 11.64 11.98 -14.64
CA LEU A 107 12.29 10.70 -14.32
C LEU A 107 13.12 10.79 -13.03
N ARG A 108 13.81 11.90 -12.79
CA ARG A 108 14.54 12.15 -11.53
C ARG A 108 13.59 12.25 -10.33
N ALA A 109 12.46 12.95 -10.48
CA ALA A 109 11.47 13.08 -9.41
C ALA A 109 10.81 11.73 -9.07
N GLU A 110 10.50 10.94 -10.09
CA GLU A 110 9.95 9.59 -9.95
C GLU A 110 10.97 8.64 -9.31
N LEU A 111 12.23 8.67 -9.75
CA LEU A 111 13.33 7.93 -9.14
C LEU A 111 13.50 8.28 -7.65
N ALA A 112 13.50 9.58 -7.32
CA ALA A 112 13.59 10.03 -5.93
C ALA A 112 12.39 9.58 -5.07
N ALA A 113 11.19 9.53 -5.66
CA ALA A 113 10.00 9.01 -4.97
C ALA A 113 10.10 7.50 -4.73
N GLN A 114 10.58 6.73 -5.72
CA GLN A 114 10.82 5.30 -5.57
C GLN A 114 11.92 5.00 -4.54
N GLN A 115 12.99 5.80 -4.51
CA GLN A 115 14.06 5.66 -3.50
C GLN A 115 13.54 5.91 -2.08
N ARG A 116 12.77 6.98 -1.86
CA ARG A 116 12.14 7.22 -0.54
C ARG A 116 11.19 6.09 -0.15
N ARG A 117 10.42 5.57 -1.11
CA ARG A 117 9.52 4.43 -0.87
C ARG A 117 10.30 3.18 -0.48
N LEU A 118 11.43 2.92 -1.16
CA LEU A 118 12.32 1.81 -0.84
C LEU A 118 12.93 1.98 0.56
N GLU A 119 13.45 3.16 0.91
CA GLU A 119 13.99 3.44 2.24
C GLU A 119 12.93 3.27 3.33
N GLN A 120 11.71 3.74 3.10
CA GLN A 120 10.59 3.53 4.01
C GLN A 120 10.25 2.05 4.16
N LEU A 121 10.24 1.29 3.07
CA LEU A 121 10.01 -0.16 3.12
C LEU A 121 11.16 -0.87 3.84
N GLN A 122 12.41 -0.49 3.61
CA GLN A 122 13.58 -1.04 4.29
C GLN A 122 13.60 -0.69 5.79
N ALA A 123 13.13 0.49 6.15
CA ALA A 123 13.00 0.93 7.54
C ALA A 123 11.77 0.29 8.24
N ALA A 124 10.68 0.09 7.51
CA ALA A 124 9.44 -0.52 8.00
C ALA A 124 9.49 -2.05 8.01
N VAL A 125 10.37 -2.66 7.21
CA VAL A 125 10.80 -4.04 7.41
C VAL A 125 11.62 -4.02 8.69
N PRO A 126 11.09 -4.49 9.84
CA PRO A 126 11.97 -4.71 10.98
C PRO A 126 13.04 -5.66 10.45
N GLN A 127 14.33 -5.37 10.68
CA GLN A 127 15.47 -6.24 10.36
C GLN A 127 15.19 -7.64 10.91
N SER A 128 14.44 -8.43 10.13
CA SER A 128 13.70 -9.60 10.59
C SER A 128 12.80 -9.32 11.82
N THR A 129 11.47 -9.53 11.70
CA THR A 129 10.56 -9.54 12.87
C THR A 129 11.24 -10.32 13.99
N ALA A 130 11.24 -9.84 15.24
CA ALA A 130 12.01 -10.50 16.32
C ALA A 130 11.82 -12.03 16.35
N HIS A 131 10.63 -12.48 15.95
CA HIS A 131 10.27 -13.85 15.68
C HIS A 131 11.15 -14.56 14.61
N LEU A 132 11.35 -13.98 13.43
CA LEU A 132 12.23 -14.53 12.38
C LEU A 132 13.69 -14.56 12.83
N ARG A 133 14.18 -13.60 13.62
CA ARG A 133 15.54 -13.65 14.21
C ARG A 133 15.69 -14.79 15.21
N LEU A 134 14.67 -15.01 16.04
CA LEU A 134 14.64 -16.12 16.99
C LEU A 134 14.59 -17.47 16.27
N ILE A 135 13.79 -17.59 15.20
CA ILE A 135 13.72 -18.80 14.37
C ILE A 135 15.07 -19.06 13.71
N LEU A 136 15.68 -18.07 13.07
CA LEU A 136 17.01 -18.24 12.44
C LEU A 136 18.08 -18.63 13.47
N ARG A 137 18.09 -17.99 14.64
CA ARG A 137 19.02 -18.35 15.74
C ARG A 137 18.79 -19.78 16.23
N GLY A 138 17.53 -20.20 16.33
CA GLY A 138 17.15 -21.58 16.69
C GLY A 138 17.60 -22.60 15.64
N ILE A 139 17.40 -22.30 14.35
CA ILE A 139 17.85 -23.14 13.23
C ILE A 139 19.37 -23.29 13.26
N THR A 140 20.11 -22.18 13.38
CA THR A 140 21.58 -22.24 13.45
C THR A 140 22.07 -23.06 14.65
N ALA A 141 21.49 -22.87 15.83
CA ALA A 141 21.84 -23.65 17.01
C ALA A 141 21.56 -25.16 16.82
N ALA A 142 20.43 -25.50 16.19
CA ALA A 142 20.10 -26.88 15.86
C ALA A 142 21.08 -27.48 14.84
N GLN A 143 21.44 -26.76 13.79
CA GLN A 143 22.43 -27.18 12.80
C GLN A 143 23.80 -27.45 13.45
N THR A 144 24.29 -26.56 14.32
CA THR A 144 25.54 -26.79 15.05
C THR A 144 25.47 -28.03 15.93
N LYS A 145 24.35 -28.25 16.62
CA LYS A 145 24.16 -29.43 17.47
C LYS A 145 24.13 -30.71 16.66
N ILE A 146 23.45 -30.72 15.51
CA ILE A 146 23.45 -31.84 14.57
C ILE A 146 24.88 -32.15 14.12
N ALA A 147 25.62 -31.15 13.63
CA ALA A 147 26.99 -31.36 13.17
C ALA A 147 27.94 -31.89 14.27
N LYS A 148 27.72 -31.49 15.53
CA LYS A 148 28.44 -32.06 16.66
C LYS A 148 28.08 -33.54 16.86
N LEU A 149 26.78 -33.84 16.96
CA LEU A 149 26.31 -35.21 17.18
C LEU A 149 26.71 -36.16 16.05
N THR A 150 26.72 -35.69 14.80
CA THR A 150 27.20 -36.46 13.66
C THR A 150 28.68 -36.81 13.81
N ARG A 151 29.53 -35.85 14.16
CA ARG A 151 30.96 -36.12 14.42
C ARG A 151 31.16 -37.07 15.59
N ASP A 152 30.49 -36.82 16.71
CA ASP A 152 30.57 -37.67 17.90
C ASP A 152 30.13 -39.11 17.57
N ALA A 153 29.13 -39.29 16.70
CA ALA A 153 28.68 -40.59 16.21
C ALA A 153 29.70 -41.26 15.27
N GLU A 154 30.25 -40.52 14.30
CA GLU A 154 31.30 -41.02 13.41
C GLU A 154 32.56 -41.44 14.19
N GLU A 155 32.97 -40.66 15.20
CA GLU A 155 34.07 -40.97 16.09
C GLU A 155 33.77 -42.21 16.95
N ALA A 156 32.54 -42.34 17.46
CA ALA A 156 32.11 -43.52 18.22
C ALA A 156 32.06 -44.79 17.36
N ASP A 157 31.59 -44.70 16.12
CA ASP A 157 31.56 -45.83 15.17
C ASP A 157 32.96 -46.23 14.74
N ALA A 158 33.86 -45.26 14.52
CA ALA A 158 35.27 -45.52 14.22
C ALA A 158 36.02 -46.15 15.41
N ALA A 159 35.69 -45.73 16.64
CA ALA A 159 36.23 -46.32 17.86
C ALA A 159 35.68 -47.74 18.13
N GLN A 160 34.51 -48.07 17.58
CA GLN A 160 33.92 -49.41 17.61
C GLN A 160 34.41 -50.32 16.46
N GLY A 161 35.58 -50.02 15.87
CA GLY A 161 36.19 -50.77 14.76
C GLY A 161 35.99 -52.30 14.83
N PRO A 162 35.89 -52.96 13.67
CA PRO A 162 35.19 -54.23 13.50
C PRO A 162 35.61 -55.24 14.55
N SER A 163 34.68 -55.62 15.42
CA SER A 163 34.78 -56.84 16.24
C SER A 163 35.24 -57.97 15.32
N GLY A 164 36.51 -58.33 15.46
CA GLY A 164 37.24 -59.12 14.50
C GLY A 164 36.54 -60.43 14.18
N ARG A 165 36.17 -60.58 12.90
CA ARG A 165 36.14 -61.88 12.22
C ARG A 165 37.51 -62.51 12.44
N ARG A 166 37.61 -63.51 13.33
CA ARG A 166 38.80 -64.38 13.42
C ARG A 166 38.85 -65.26 12.16
N PRO A 167 39.88 -65.20 11.31
CA PRO A 167 40.09 -66.20 10.28
C PRO A 167 40.69 -67.46 10.91
N GLY A 168 40.24 -68.62 10.44
CA GLY A 168 40.55 -69.93 10.98
C GLY A 168 42.04 -70.28 10.96
N ARG A 169 42.42 -71.15 11.91
CA ARG A 169 43.69 -71.88 11.87
C ARG A 169 43.40 -73.30 11.42
N ALA A 170 43.86 -73.62 10.22
CA ALA A 170 44.05 -74.99 9.76
C ALA A 170 45.42 -75.50 10.21
N GLU A 171 45.60 -76.82 10.02
CA GLU A 171 46.81 -77.65 10.05
C GLU A 171 47.03 -78.51 11.32
N PRO A 172 47.72 -79.66 11.20
CA PRO A 172 47.88 -80.59 10.07
C PRO A 172 47.32 -82.01 10.34
#